data_AF-A0A942XTH7-F1
#
_entry.id   AF-A0A942XTH7-F1
#
_cell.length_a   1.000
_cell.length_b   1.000
_cell.length_c   1.000
_cell.angle_alpha   90.00
_cell.angle_beta   90.00
_cell.angle_gamma   90.00
#
_symmetry.space_group_name_H-M   'P 1'
#
loop_
_entity.id
_entity.type
_entity.pdbx_description
1 polymer ?
#
loop_
_entity_poly.entity_id
_entity_poly.type
_entity_poly.pdbx_seq_one_letter_code
_entity_poly.pdbx_strand_id
1 'polypeptide(L)'
;MRYTKIRARNLPVSAELARAHLRIGDDTHDHALIDAKLEMAVGIAEDMTGRRIRDRYVEFDVLLGAAEDAVRLPARTAAIAEVSSPDGILTPDEDYLLLADDYDAHLLLIDAERFSGRKLHVKATEGYDAETIPPAIKAAILLILGTLYDNESDNIVGRSVSELSLTAEKLLAPWRVTPYRDDRV
;
A
#
# COMPACT_ATOMS: atom_id res chain seq x y z
N MET A 1 15.16 -9.22 7.35
CA MET A 1 13.72 -9.54 7.27
C MET A 1 13.43 -10.14 5.89
N ARG A 2 12.65 -11.22 5.77
CA ARG A 2 12.35 -11.87 4.48
C ARG A 2 10.84 -11.83 4.22
N TYR A 3 10.43 -11.28 3.09
CA TYR A 3 9.08 -11.43 2.56
C TYR A 3 9.01 -12.79 1.86
N THR A 4 8.10 -13.66 2.30
CA THR A 4 8.10 -15.07 1.86
C THR A 4 7.07 -15.33 0.76
N LYS A 5 5.95 -14.59 0.71
CA LYS A 5 4.92 -14.82 -0.31
C LYS A 5 4.00 -13.62 -0.51
N ILE A 6 3.68 -13.32 -1.78
CA ILE A 6 2.65 -12.35 -2.18
C ILE A 6 1.61 -13.11 -3.00
N ARG A 7 0.34 -13.16 -2.56
CA ARG A 7 -0.69 -14.03 -3.19
C ARG A 7 -1.72 -13.30 -4.06
N ALA A 8 -2.05 -12.05 -3.77
CA ALA A 8 -3.04 -11.28 -4.51
C ALA A 8 -2.61 -9.81 -4.60
N ARG A 9 -3.04 -9.12 -5.66
CA ARG A 9 -2.88 -7.68 -5.83
C ARG A 9 -4.17 -7.13 -6.41
N ASN A 10 -4.95 -6.45 -5.59
CA ASN A 10 -6.18 -5.81 -6.03
C ASN A 10 -5.94 -4.32 -6.24
N LEU A 11 -6.59 -3.76 -7.26
CA LEU A 11 -6.54 -2.33 -7.52
C LEU A 11 -7.40 -1.58 -6.49
N PRO A 12 -6.89 -0.48 -5.91
CA PRO A 12 -7.65 0.32 -4.94
C PRO A 12 -8.69 1.24 -5.60
N VAL A 13 -8.75 1.26 -6.93
CA VAL A 13 -9.68 2.06 -7.72
C VAL A 13 -10.39 1.11 -8.69
N SER A 14 -11.72 1.14 -8.72
CA SER A 14 -12.49 0.29 -9.62
C SER A 14 -12.38 0.78 -11.06
N ALA A 15 -12.46 -0.15 -12.02
CA ALA A 15 -12.45 0.17 -13.44
C ALA A 15 -13.65 1.08 -13.83
N GLU A 16 -14.79 0.92 -13.16
CA GLU A 16 -15.96 1.80 -13.33
C GLU A 16 -15.67 3.25 -12.95
N LEU A 17 -15.05 3.47 -11.79
CA LEU A 17 -14.68 4.81 -11.34
C LEU A 17 -13.63 5.45 -12.26
N ALA A 18 -12.67 4.65 -12.73
CA ALA A 18 -11.67 5.07 -13.70
C ALA A 18 -12.31 5.53 -15.03
N ARG A 19 -13.25 4.76 -15.58
CA ARG A 19 -14.00 5.13 -16.79
C ARG A 19 -14.85 6.38 -16.59
N ALA A 20 -15.55 6.47 -15.46
CA ALA A 20 -16.35 7.64 -15.12
C ALA A 20 -15.47 8.91 -15.04
N HIS A 21 -14.25 8.80 -14.51
CA HIS A 21 -13.28 9.91 -14.47
C HIS A 21 -12.88 10.37 -15.88
N LEU A 22 -12.61 9.41 -16.78
CA LEU A 22 -12.24 9.67 -18.18
C LEU A 22 -13.45 10.08 -19.05
N ARG A 23 -14.68 10.05 -18.52
CA ARG A 23 -15.93 10.35 -19.23
C ARG A 23 -16.16 9.44 -20.45
N ILE A 24 -15.66 8.21 -20.38
CA ILE A 24 -15.87 7.18 -21.41
C ILE A 24 -17.23 6.53 -21.17
N GLY A 25 -18.03 6.40 -22.24
CA GLY A 25 -19.32 5.71 -22.20
C GLY A 25 -19.17 4.18 -22.13
N ASP A 26 -20.26 3.45 -22.35
CA ASP A 26 -20.28 1.98 -22.28
C ASP A 26 -19.61 1.27 -23.48
N ASP A 27 -18.83 2.00 -24.29
CA ASP A 27 -18.14 1.41 -25.44
C ASP A 27 -16.94 0.58 -24.94
N THR A 28 -17.00 -0.73 -25.22
CA THR A 28 -16.10 -1.73 -24.62
C THR A 28 -14.73 -1.77 -25.27
N HIS A 29 -14.53 -1.05 -26.38
CA HIS A 29 -13.29 -1.10 -27.18
C HIS A 29 -12.05 -0.67 -26.37
N ASP A 30 -12.19 0.29 -25.46
CA ASP A 30 -11.06 0.89 -24.74
C ASP A 30 -10.88 0.32 -23.32
N HIS A 31 -11.74 -0.60 -22.87
CA HIS A 31 -11.72 -1.07 -21.48
C HIS A 31 -10.38 -1.71 -21.09
N ALA A 32 -9.83 -2.57 -21.95
CA ALA A 32 -8.55 -3.22 -21.69
C ALA A 32 -7.37 -2.23 -21.62
N LEU A 33 -7.42 -1.16 -22.43
CA LEU A 33 -6.40 -0.12 -22.41
C LEU A 33 -6.50 0.74 -21.15
N ILE A 34 -7.71 1.10 -20.74
CA ILE A 34 -7.97 1.86 -19.51
C ILE A 34 -7.50 1.06 -18.29
N ASP A 35 -7.80 -0.24 -18.23
CA ASP A 35 -7.35 -1.11 -17.14
C ASP A 35 -5.82 -1.18 -17.07
N ALA A 36 -5.14 -1.30 -18.22
CA ALA A 36 -3.68 -1.27 -18.29
C ALA A 36 -3.09 0.08 -17.84
N LYS A 37 -3.67 1.21 -18.26
CA LYS A 37 -3.24 2.55 -17.85
C LYS A 37 -3.52 2.79 -16.35
N LEU A 38 -4.58 2.21 -15.79
CA LEU A 38 -4.87 2.27 -14.36
C LEU A 38 -3.83 1.50 -13.53
N GLU A 39 -3.42 0.31 -13.99
CA GLU A 39 -2.31 -0.43 -13.38
C GLU A 39 -1.01 0.41 -13.40
N MET A 40 -0.72 1.07 -14.52
CA MET A 40 0.44 1.97 -14.61
C MET A 40 0.32 3.16 -13.64
N ALA A 41 -0.85 3.82 -13.58
CA ALA A 41 -1.08 4.96 -12.70
C ALA A 41 -0.87 4.61 -11.22
N VAL A 42 -1.34 3.43 -10.80
CA VAL A 42 -1.12 2.94 -9.43
C VAL A 42 0.35 2.61 -9.19
N GLY A 43 1.05 2.04 -10.18
CA GLY A 43 2.49 1.80 -10.11
C GLY A 43 3.30 3.08 -9.91
N ILE A 44 2.97 4.14 -10.66
CA ILE A 44 3.59 5.46 -10.52
C ILE A 44 3.32 6.03 -9.12
N ALA A 45 2.08 5.95 -8.63
CA ALA A 45 1.74 6.43 -7.29
C ALA A 45 2.50 5.65 -6.18
N GLU A 46 2.69 4.34 -6.34
CA GLU A 46 3.50 3.52 -5.43
C GLU A 46 4.98 3.95 -5.42
N ASP A 47 5.54 4.25 -6.60
CA ASP A 47 6.92 4.70 -6.74
C ASP A 47 7.12 6.09 -6.11
N MET A 48 6.24 7.05 -6.41
CA MET A 48 6.28 8.41 -5.84
C MET A 48 6.15 8.42 -4.31
N THR A 49 5.36 7.51 -3.75
CA THR A 49 5.15 7.40 -2.30
C THR A 49 6.16 6.49 -1.61
N GLY A 50 6.93 5.69 -2.36
CA GLY A 50 7.81 4.66 -1.78
C GLY A 50 7.05 3.60 -0.96
N ARG A 51 5.73 3.48 -1.14
CA ARG A 51 4.84 2.62 -0.36
C ARG A 51 4.11 1.63 -1.26
N ARG A 52 3.41 0.67 -0.67
CA ARG A 52 2.51 -0.24 -1.40
C ARG A 52 1.09 0.25 -1.23
N ILE A 53 0.41 0.51 -2.34
CA ILE A 53 -0.96 1.02 -2.38
C ILE A 53 -1.92 -0.11 -2.74
N ARG A 54 -1.51 -1.05 -3.60
CA ARG A 54 -2.35 -2.21 -3.95
C ARG A 54 -2.60 -3.10 -2.74
N ASP A 55 -3.85 -3.45 -2.51
CA ASP A 55 -4.25 -4.45 -1.53
C ASP A 55 -3.60 -5.80 -1.87
N ARG A 56 -2.86 -6.37 -0.91
CA ARG A 56 -2.13 -7.62 -1.08
C ARG A 56 -2.04 -8.42 0.20
N TYR A 57 -2.03 -9.75 0.03
CA TYR A 57 -1.72 -10.67 1.11
C TYR A 57 -0.22 -10.95 1.16
N VAL A 58 0.40 -10.73 2.32
CA VAL A 58 1.82 -10.95 2.59
C VAL A 58 2.04 -11.91 3.76
N GLU A 59 3.16 -12.61 3.68
CA GLU A 59 3.66 -13.49 4.74
C GLU A 59 5.11 -13.06 5.05
N PHE A 60 5.41 -12.74 6.31
CA PHE A 60 6.74 -12.33 6.74
C PHE A 60 7.06 -12.77 8.17
N ASP A 61 8.35 -12.88 8.47
CA ASP A 61 8.83 -13.22 9.81
C ASP A 61 9.32 -11.95 10.53
N VAL A 62 8.87 -11.77 11.76
CA VAL A 62 9.39 -10.76 12.69
C VAL A 62 10.14 -11.42 13.84
N LEU A 63 11.17 -10.74 14.34
CA LEU A 63 11.92 -11.16 15.52
C LEU A 63 11.68 -10.11 16.61
N LEU A 64 11.25 -10.55 17.79
CA LEU A 64 11.09 -9.67 18.94
C LEU A 64 12.46 -9.46 19.61
N GLY A 65 12.86 -8.21 19.78
CA GLY A 65 14.00 -7.85 20.62
C GLY A 65 13.77 -8.23 22.08
N ALA A 66 14.84 -8.49 22.83
CA ALA A 66 14.70 -8.73 24.26
C ALA A 66 14.18 -7.44 24.93
N ALA A 67 13.02 -7.54 25.59
CA ALA A 67 12.31 -6.44 26.28
C ALA A 67 11.51 -5.45 25.39
N GLU A 68 11.23 -5.80 24.14
CA GLU A 68 10.25 -5.07 23.33
C GLU A 68 8.87 -5.69 23.48
N ASP A 69 7.84 -4.88 23.70
CA ASP A 69 6.43 -5.27 23.76
C ASP A 69 5.68 -4.99 22.44
N ALA A 70 6.21 -4.07 21.63
CA ALA A 70 5.70 -3.75 20.31
C ALA A 70 6.71 -4.07 19.21
N VAL A 71 6.25 -4.80 18.17
CA VAL A 71 7.04 -5.07 16.96
C VAL A 71 6.57 -4.14 15.86
N ARG A 72 7.51 -3.40 15.27
CA ARG A 72 7.24 -2.63 14.06
C ARG A 72 7.01 -3.55 12.87
N LEU A 73 5.87 -3.39 12.20
CA LEU A 73 5.55 -4.10 10.97
C LEU A 73 6.25 -3.43 9.77
N PRO A 74 6.66 -4.20 8.75
CA PRO A 74 7.54 -3.70 7.70
C PRO A 74 6.82 -2.76 6.72
N ALA A 75 5.49 -2.83 6.65
CA ALA A 75 4.65 -1.93 5.88
C ALA A 75 3.31 -1.72 6.57
N ARG A 76 2.52 -0.77 6.04
CA ARG A 76 1.12 -0.58 6.41
C ARG A 76 0.40 -1.92 6.40
N THR A 77 -0.11 -2.32 7.56
CA THR A 77 -0.91 -3.52 7.72
C THR A 77 -2.36 -3.11 7.97
N ALA A 78 -3.22 -3.41 7.01
CA ALA A 78 -4.66 -3.13 7.07
C ALA A 78 -5.36 -4.07 8.07
N ALA A 79 -4.99 -5.35 8.01
CA ALA A 79 -5.52 -6.39 8.87
C ALA A 79 -4.52 -7.53 9.02
N ILE A 80 -4.53 -8.19 10.17
CA ILE A 80 -3.79 -9.42 10.40
C ILE A 80 -4.73 -10.59 10.20
N ALA A 81 -4.34 -11.53 9.35
CA ALA A 81 -5.09 -12.76 9.13
C ALA A 81 -4.70 -13.82 10.15
N GLU A 82 -3.42 -13.93 10.48
CA GLU A 82 -2.91 -14.92 11.42
C GLU A 82 -1.53 -14.48 11.94
N VAL A 83 -1.27 -14.70 13.23
CA VAL A 83 0.08 -14.69 13.78
C VAL A 83 0.36 -16.05 14.38
N SER A 84 1.51 -16.63 14.05
CA SER A 84 1.94 -17.90 14.59
C SER A 84 3.32 -17.80 15.21
N SER A 85 3.48 -18.45 16.34
CA SER A 85 4.75 -18.67 17.02
C SER A 85 5.14 -20.16 16.88
N PRO A 86 6.38 -20.55 17.21
CA PRO A 86 6.78 -21.96 17.25
C PRO A 86 5.89 -22.82 18.17
N ASP A 87 5.25 -22.20 19.16
CA ASP A 87 4.42 -22.88 20.17
C ASP A 87 2.93 -22.96 19.77
N GLY A 88 2.51 -22.29 18.70
CA GLY A 88 1.12 -22.28 18.25
C GLY A 88 0.66 -20.97 17.61
N ILE A 89 -0.59 -20.97 17.16
CA ILE A 89 -1.29 -19.80 16.61
C ILE A 89 -1.72 -18.90 17.78
N LEU A 90 -1.54 -17.59 17.60
CA LEU A 90 -1.89 -16.57 18.58
C LEU A 90 -3.30 -16.03 18.32
N THR A 91 -4.03 -15.74 19.40
CA THR A 91 -5.38 -15.20 19.34
C THR A 91 -5.34 -13.67 19.39
N PRO A 92 -6.01 -12.95 18.47
CA PRO A 92 -6.18 -11.51 18.56
C PRO A 92 -6.86 -11.11 19.88
N ASP A 93 -6.50 -9.96 20.45
CA ASP A 93 -7.01 -9.38 21.70
C ASP A 93 -6.66 -10.16 22.99
N GLU A 94 -6.17 -11.39 22.88
CA GLU A 94 -5.66 -12.18 24.01
C GLU A 94 -4.13 -12.24 24.05
N ASP A 95 -3.51 -12.54 22.90
CA ASP A 95 -2.05 -12.63 22.78
C ASP A 95 -1.44 -11.39 22.12
N TYR A 96 -2.18 -10.72 21.23
CA TYR A 96 -1.68 -9.55 20.50
C TYR A 96 -2.77 -8.56 20.09
N LEU A 97 -2.37 -7.31 19.87
CA LEU A 97 -3.19 -6.23 19.34
C LEU A 97 -2.50 -5.58 18.14
N LEU A 98 -3.24 -5.37 17.04
CA LEU A 98 -2.75 -4.58 15.90
C LEU A 98 -2.98 -3.10 16.15
N LEU A 99 -1.89 -2.33 16.25
CA LEU A 99 -1.91 -0.88 16.19
C LEU A 99 -1.75 -0.48 14.72
N ALA A 100 -2.88 -0.44 14.01
CA ALA A 100 -2.91 -0.07 12.60
C ALA A 100 -2.59 1.43 12.45
N ASP A 101 -1.55 1.74 11.68
CA ASP A 101 -1.18 3.10 11.31
C ASP A 101 -0.67 3.11 9.86
N ASP A 102 -0.88 4.23 9.16
CA ASP A 102 -0.50 4.38 7.75
C ASP A 102 1.02 4.52 7.55
N TYR A 103 1.79 4.83 8.58
CA TYR A 103 3.24 5.05 8.53
C TYR A 103 4.01 4.11 9.45
N ASP A 104 3.42 3.74 10.59
CA ASP A 104 4.09 3.03 11.67
C ASP A 104 3.19 1.98 12.32
N ALA A 105 2.78 1.00 11.54
CA ALA A 105 1.97 -0.11 12.04
C ALA A 105 2.79 -0.97 13.02
N HIS A 106 2.22 -1.24 14.20
CA HIS A 106 2.85 -2.05 15.24
C HIS A 106 1.98 -3.23 15.64
N LEU A 107 2.64 -4.33 15.98
CA LEU A 107 2.04 -5.47 16.65
C LEU A 107 2.40 -5.41 18.13
N LEU A 108 1.45 -5.07 18.98
CA LEU A 108 1.62 -5.08 20.43
C LEU A 108 1.35 -6.50 20.94
N LEU A 109 2.30 -7.10 21.65
CA LEU A 109 2.16 -8.40 22.29
C LEU A 109 1.75 -8.20 23.74
N ILE A 110 0.68 -8.84 24.17
CA ILE A 110 0.13 -8.67 25.53
C ILE A 110 1.07 -9.32 26.57
N ASP A 111 1.71 -10.44 26.21
CA ASP A 111 2.74 -11.12 27.01
C ASP A 111 4.07 -11.16 26.24
N ALA A 112 4.78 -10.04 26.22
CA ALA A 112 6.03 -9.89 25.49
C ALA A 112 7.14 -10.86 25.96
N GLU A 113 7.17 -11.17 27.27
CA GLU A 113 8.20 -12.06 27.83
C GLU A 113 8.08 -13.49 27.28
N ARG A 114 6.85 -13.97 27.07
CA ARG A 114 6.58 -15.28 26.45
C ARG A 114 7.12 -15.40 25.02
N PHE A 115 7.22 -14.28 24.30
CA PHE A 115 7.62 -14.25 22.88
C PHE A 115 9.01 -13.66 22.64
N SER A 116 9.68 -13.17 23.69
CA SER A 116 11.02 -12.60 23.64
C SER A 116 12.04 -13.54 23.00
N GLY A 117 12.78 -13.04 22.00
CA GLY A 117 13.78 -13.81 21.26
C GLY A 117 13.24 -14.87 20.31
N ARG A 118 11.92 -14.95 20.12
CA ARG A 118 11.28 -15.90 19.20
C ARG A 118 10.95 -15.23 17.87
N LYS A 119 10.90 -16.03 16.81
CA LYS A 119 10.42 -15.60 15.50
C LYS A 119 8.92 -15.81 15.42
N LEU A 120 8.19 -14.75 15.12
CA LEU A 120 6.77 -14.82 14.82
C LEU A 120 6.56 -14.77 13.32
N HIS A 121 5.72 -15.65 12.82
CA HIS A 121 5.30 -15.67 11.43
C HIS A 121 3.95 -14.97 11.32
N VAL A 122 3.94 -13.83 10.64
CA VAL A 122 2.77 -12.97 10.50
C VAL A 122 2.24 -13.10 9.08
N LYS A 123 0.94 -13.35 8.98
CA LYS A 123 0.19 -13.26 7.73
C LYS A 123 -0.74 -12.07 7.80
N ALA A 124 -0.55 -11.14 6.89
CA ALA A 124 -1.21 -9.84 6.93
C ALA A 124 -1.69 -9.38 5.56
N THR A 125 -2.68 -8.52 5.57
CA THR A 125 -3.14 -7.78 4.41
C THR A 125 -2.54 -6.37 4.46
N GLU A 126 -1.81 -5.99 3.43
CA GLU A 126 -1.17 -4.68 3.26
C GLU A 126 -1.81 -3.92 2.09
N GLY A 127 -1.59 -2.60 2.03
CA GLY A 127 -2.14 -1.75 0.96
C GLY A 127 -3.56 -1.29 1.25
N TYR A 128 -4.25 -0.75 0.25
CA TYR A 128 -5.60 -0.19 0.37
C TYR A 128 -6.57 -0.85 -0.60
N ASP A 129 -7.81 -0.95 -0.16
CA ASP A 129 -8.95 -1.30 -1.00
C ASP A 129 -9.72 -0.05 -1.45
N ALA A 130 -10.81 -0.23 -2.19
CA ALA A 130 -11.63 0.85 -2.73
C ALA A 130 -12.28 1.76 -1.66
N GLU A 131 -12.53 1.21 -0.47
CA GLU A 131 -13.18 1.87 0.66
C GLU A 131 -12.16 2.54 1.59
N THR A 132 -11.00 1.91 1.78
CA THR A 132 -9.96 2.34 2.73
C THR A 132 -8.92 3.28 2.14
N ILE A 133 -8.80 3.37 0.82
CA ILE A 133 -7.82 4.26 0.18
C ILE A 133 -8.09 5.74 0.51
N PRO A 134 -7.07 6.50 0.97
CA PRO A 134 -7.21 7.93 1.24
C PRO A 134 -7.68 8.70 0.00
N PRO A 135 -8.59 9.68 0.16
CA PRO A 135 -9.11 10.48 -0.96
C PRO A 135 -8.02 11.17 -1.78
N ALA A 136 -6.94 11.61 -1.13
CA ALA A 136 -5.80 12.25 -1.79
C ALA A 136 -5.06 11.30 -2.75
N ILE A 137 -4.79 10.06 -2.31
CA ILE A 137 -4.14 9.04 -3.14
C ILE A 137 -5.07 8.62 -4.28
N LYS A 138 -6.37 8.42 -3.98
CA LYS A 138 -7.38 8.10 -4.99
C LYS A 138 -7.44 9.16 -6.08
N ALA A 139 -7.51 10.45 -5.71
CA ALA A 139 -7.51 11.56 -6.65
C ALA A 139 -6.23 11.63 -7.47
N ALA A 140 -5.05 11.45 -6.85
CA ALA A 140 -3.78 11.45 -7.54
C ALA A 140 -3.68 10.33 -8.60
N ILE A 141 -4.11 9.12 -8.29
CA ILE A 141 -4.16 7.99 -9.24
C ILE A 141 -5.04 8.34 -10.45
N LEU A 142 -6.22 8.93 -10.21
CA LEU A 142 -7.12 9.33 -11.29
C LEU A 142 -6.52 10.44 -12.18
N LEU A 143 -5.84 11.43 -11.60
CA LEU A 143 -5.15 12.48 -12.36
C LEU A 143 -4.00 11.93 -13.21
N ILE A 144 -3.22 10.99 -12.66
CA ILE A 144 -2.16 10.29 -13.41
C ILE A 144 -2.80 9.48 -14.53
N LEU A 145 -3.89 8.76 -14.26
CA LEU A 145 -4.63 8.00 -15.27
C LEU A 145 -5.11 8.90 -16.41
N GLY A 146 -5.73 10.05 -16.11
CA GLY A 146 -6.15 11.01 -17.14
C GLY A 146 -4.98 11.47 -18.01
N THR A 147 -3.85 11.77 -17.38
CA THR A 147 -2.63 12.16 -18.09
C THR A 147 -2.11 11.03 -18.99
N LEU A 148 -2.10 9.78 -18.52
CA LEU A 148 -1.70 8.62 -19.32
C LEU A 148 -2.71 8.30 -20.42
N TYR A 149 -4.00 8.58 -20.19
CA TYR A 149 -5.03 8.37 -21.19
C TYR A 149 -4.86 9.33 -22.35
N ASP A 150 -4.70 10.62 -22.07
CA ASP A 150 -4.57 11.70 -23.05
C ASP A 150 -3.22 11.68 -23.80
N ASN A 151 -2.16 11.13 -23.19
CA ASN A 151 -0.82 11.06 -23.78
C ASN A 151 -0.45 9.61 -24.15
N GLU A 152 -0.41 9.31 -25.45
CA GLU A 152 -0.02 7.98 -25.97
C GLU A 152 1.45 7.85 -26.38
N SER A 153 2.20 8.95 -26.25
CA SER A 153 3.62 9.02 -26.59
C SER A 153 4.41 9.58 -25.42
N ASP A 154 5.66 9.13 -25.28
CA ASP A 154 6.58 9.50 -24.20
C ASP A 154 6.84 11.01 -24.08
N ASN A 155 6.61 11.78 -25.16
CA ASN A 155 6.70 13.24 -25.15
C ASN A 155 5.79 13.86 -26.24
N ILE A 156 4.77 14.64 -25.85
CA ILE A 156 4.12 15.59 -26.75
C ILE A 156 4.92 16.90 -26.71
N VAL A 157 5.88 17.04 -27.64
CA VAL A 157 6.65 18.28 -27.82
C VAL A 157 5.76 19.34 -28.49
N GLY A 158 4.97 20.04 -27.68
CA GLY A 158 4.26 21.25 -28.04
C GLY A 158 4.59 22.35 -27.04
N ARG A 159 5.38 23.34 -27.47
CA ARG A 159 5.85 24.48 -26.66
C ARG A 159 4.71 25.07 -25.80
N SER A 160 4.98 25.23 -24.50
CA SER A 160 4.17 25.97 -23.52
C SER A 160 3.00 25.23 -22.85
N VAL A 161 3.13 23.93 -22.55
CA VAL A 161 2.31 23.35 -21.48
C VAL A 161 3.06 23.57 -20.17
N SER A 162 2.67 24.59 -19.41
CA SER A 162 3.04 24.67 -17.99
C SER A 162 2.58 23.37 -17.34
N GLU A 163 3.50 22.51 -16.94
CA GLU A 163 3.20 21.25 -16.26
C GLU A 163 2.23 21.51 -15.10
N LEU A 164 0.97 21.12 -15.28
CA LEU A 164 0.02 20.95 -14.18
C LEU A 164 0.32 19.66 -13.38
N SER A 165 1.58 19.19 -13.44
CA SER A 165 2.14 18.00 -12.80
C SER A 165 2.26 18.14 -11.28
N LEU A 166 2.19 19.37 -10.75
CA LEU A 166 2.28 19.64 -9.31
C LEU A 166 1.10 19.07 -8.50
N THR A 167 -0.07 18.82 -9.09
CA THR A 167 -1.25 18.44 -8.29
C THR A 167 -1.16 17.01 -7.77
N ALA A 168 -0.87 16.03 -8.63
CA ALA A 168 -0.74 14.62 -8.20
C ALA A 168 0.46 14.45 -7.26
N GLU A 169 1.60 15.07 -7.57
CA GLU A 169 2.78 15.03 -6.70
C GLU A 169 2.52 15.65 -5.32
N LYS A 170 1.87 16.82 -5.24
CA LYS A 170 1.51 17.45 -3.96
C LYS A 170 0.52 16.60 -3.15
N LEU A 171 -0.40 15.92 -3.82
CA LEU A 171 -1.36 15.03 -3.15
C LEU A 171 -0.66 13.79 -2.58
N LEU A 172 0.39 13.29 -3.24
CA LEU A 172 1.14 12.11 -2.81
C LEU A 172 2.28 12.43 -1.84
N ALA A 173 2.83 13.64 -1.86
CA ALA A 173 3.97 14.04 -1.05
C ALA A 173 3.83 13.76 0.47
N PRO A 174 2.68 14.01 1.13
CA PRO A 174 2.50 13.68 2.54
C PRO A 174 2.57 12.18 2.82
N TRP A 175 2.18 11.34 1.86
CA TRP A 175 2.12 9.89 1.99
C TRP A 175 3.45 9.20 1.71
N ARG A 176 4.49 9.96 1.40
CA ARG A 176 5.80 9.43 1.05
C ARG A 176 6.48 8.82 2.27
N VAL A 177 6.82 7.54 2.19
CA VAL A 177 7.62 6.85 3.21
C VAL A 177 9.08 7.09 2.89
N THR A 178 9.74 7.94 3.69
CA THR A 178 11.18 8.12 3.59
C THR A 178 11.89 6.91 4.20
N PRO A 179 12.86 6.29 3.50
CA PRO A 179 13.61 5.13 4.01
C PRO A 179 14.55 5.46 5.19
N TYR A 180 14.50 6.67 5.74
CA TYR A 180 15.34 7.13 6.85
C TYR A 180 14.49 7.39 8.09
N ARG A 181 14.27 6.34 8.88
CA ARG A 181 14.12 6.49 10.32
C ARG A 181 15.01 5.43 10.94
N ASP A 182 16.23 5.87 11.28
CA ASP A 182 17.28 5.09 11.93
C ASP A 182 16.72 4.51 13.23
N ASP A 183 16.65 3.19 13.29
CA ASP A 183 16.32 2.34 14.42
C ASP A 183 17.42 2.37 15.51
N ARG A 184 17.98 3.56 15.75
CA ARG A 184 19.00 3.84 16.77
C ARG A 184 18.81 5.23 17.39
N VAL A 185 17.88 5.34 18.33
CA VAL A 185 18.02 6.23 19.49
C VAL A 185 17.49 5.52 20.72
#